data_AF-A0A7S4SEA1-F1
#
_entry.id   AF-A0A7S4SEA1-F1
#
_cell.length_a   1.000
_cell.length_b   1.000
_cell.length_c   1.000
_cell.angle_alpha   90.00
_cell.angle_beta   90.00
_cell.angle_gamma   90.00
#
_symmetry.space_group_name_H-M   'P 1'
#
loop_
_entity.id
_entity.type
_entity.pdbx_description
1 polymer ?
#
loop_
_entity_poly.entity_id
_entity_poly.type
_entity_poly.pdbx_seq_one_letter_code
_entity_poly.pdbx_strand_id
1 'polypeptide(L)'
;VLLLDKCKAEEYRSDIYMLYYGLVRCLNVHIEQSIEKLLDGYHVGMQTGNIESAMINAYCFLTNSFILGRNLAELKVELDSFGKSMVEYKQMSARKMIRPIQLVVSNLLISNDCPSLIGAQNIEMEDLLEQATDRK
;
A
#
# COMPACT_ATOMS: atom_id res chain seq x y z
N VAL A 1 -16.65 -10.18 -20.61
CA VAL A 1 -15.55 -11.16 -20.59
C VAL A 1 -14.26 -10.40 -20.84
N LEU A 2 -13.41 -10.29 -19.81
CA LEU A 2 -12.12 -9.60 -19.94
C LEU A 2 -11.20 -10.44 -20.84
N LEU A 3 -10.23 -9.82 -21.52
CA LEU A 3 -9.25 -10.56 -22.34
C LEU A 3 -8.51 -11.63 -21.51
N LEU A 4 -8.27 -11.35 -20.22
CA LEU A 4 -7.72 -12.28 -19.24
C LEU A 4 -8.47 -13.61 -19.19
N ASP A 5 -9.81 -13.57 -19.15
CA ASP A 5 -10.65 -14.78 -19.05
C ASP A 5 -10.54 -15.63 -20.33
N LYS A 6 -10.32 -14.98 -21.49
CA LYS A 6 -10.12 -15.68 -22.77
C LYS A 6 -8.73 -16.29 -22.88
N CYS A 7 -7.72 -15.62 -22.35
CA CYS A 7 -6.32 -16.04 -22.41
C CYS A 7 -5.91 -16.98 -21.27
N LYS A 8 -6.77 -17.21 -20.26
CA LYS A 8 -6.46 -17.98 -19.05
C LYS A 8 -5.20 -17.48 -18.32
N ALA A 9 -4.95 -16.17 -18.39
CA ALA A 9 -3.69 -15.56 -17.97
C ALA A 9 -3.88 -14.85 -16.61
N GLU A 10 -4.28 -15.63 -15.61
CA GLU A 10 -4.68 -15.13 -14.29
C GLU A 10 -3.51 -14.48 -13.53
N GLU A 11 -2.28 -14.90 -13.84
CA GLU A 11 -1.04 -14.36 -13.28
C GLU A 11 -0.85 -12.85 -13.51
N TYR A 12 -1.40 -12.31 -14.60
CA TYR A 12 -1.32 -10.88 -14.93
C TYR A 12 -2.45 -10.04 -14.34
N ARG A 13 -3.47 -10.68 -13.75
CA ARG A 13 -4.65 -9.95 -13.27
C ARG A 13 -4.28 -9.00 -12.12
N SER A 14 -3.36 -9.40 -11.24
CA SER A 14 -2.85 -8.52 -10.17
C SER A 14 -2.18 -7.25 -10.73
N ASP A 15 -1.33 -7.40 -11.76
CA ASP A 15 -0.65 -6.27 -12.42
C ASP A 15 -1.65 -5.31 -13.07
N ILE A 16 -2.62 -5.87 -13.79
CA ILE A 16 -3.65 -5.09 -14.49
C ILE A 16 -4.51 -4.33 -13.47
N TYR A 17 -4.84 -4.96 -12.34
CA TYR A 17 -5.64 -4.29 -11.32
C TYR A 17 -4.88 -3.12 -10.70
N MET A 18 -3.60 -3.33 -10.38
CA MET A 18 -2.71 -2.28 -9.88
C MET A 18 -2.60 -1.12 -10.86
N LEU A 19 -2.27 -1.39 -12.13
CA LEU A 19 -2.10 -0.36 -13.16
C LEU A 19 -3.40 0.39 -13.43
N TYR A 20 -4.48 -0.36 -13.68
CA TYR A 20 -5.73 0.26 -14.09
C TYR A 20 -6.44 0.96 -12.93
N TYR A 21 -6.62 0.30 -11.78
CA TYR A 21 -7.36 0.91 -10.67
C TYR A 21 -6.51 1.86 -9.83
N GLY A 22 -5.20 1.63 -9.76
CA GLY A 22 -4.28 2.46 -8.98
C GLY A 22 -3.83 3.73 -9.70
N LEU A 23 -3.67 3.70 -11.04
CA LEU A 23 -3.05 4.81 -11.79
C LEU A 23 -3.93 5.43 -12.87
N VAL A 24 -4.90 4.69 -13.44
CA VAL A 24 -5.70 5.18 -14.58
C VAL A 24 -7.12 5.53 -14.16
N ARG A 25 -7.83 4.59 -13.55
CA ARG A 25 -9.25 4.73 -13.22
C ARG A 25 -9.46 5.73 -12.08
N CYS A 26 -8.58 5.74 -11.08
CA CYS A 26 -8.61 6.69 -9.97
C CYS A 26 -8.61 8.16 -10.41
N LEU A 27 -8.09 8.47 -11.61
CA LEU A 27 -8.07 9.83 -12.17
C LEU A 27 -9.38 10.22 -12.88
N ASN A 28 -10.18 9.23 -13.27
CA ASN A 28 -11.37 9.42 -14.10
C ASN A 28 -12.68 9.16 -13.35
N VAL A 29 -12.62 8.51 -12.19
CA VAL A 29 -13.78 8.22 -11.33
C VAL A 29 -13.42 8.48 -9.87
N HIS A 30 -14.46 8.62 -9.04
CA HIS A 30 -14.27 8.73 -7.59
C HIS A 30 -13.51 7.49 -7.06
N ILE A 31 -12.49 7.73 -6.22
CA ILE A 31 -11.55 6.70 -5.76
C ILE A 31 -12.26 5.51 -5.09
N GLU A 32 -13.35 5.77 -4.37
CA GLU A 32 -14.21 4.75 -3.74
C GLU A 32 -14.70 3.69 -4.72
N GLN A 33 -14.94 4.05 -5.98
CA GLN A 33 -15.38 3.10 -7.02
C GLN A 33 -14.27 2.18 -7.55
N SER A 34 -13.02 2.42 -7.14
CA SER A 34 -11.84 1.69 -7.60
C SER A 34 -11.12 0.94 -6.47
N ILE A 35 -11.43 1.23 -5.22
CA ILE A 35 -10.64 0.77 -4.07
C ILE A 35 -10.77 -0.73 -3.82
N GLU A 36 -11.97 -1.30 -3.95
CA GLU A 36 -12.18 -2.74 -3.75
C GLU A 36 -11.39 -3.58 -4.75
N LYS A 37 -11.23 -3.08 -5.98
CA LYS A 37 -10.49 -3.79 -7.03
C LYS A 37 -9.00 -3.86 -6.74
N LEU A 38 -8.45 -2.93 -5.96
CA LEU A 38 -7.08 -3.02 -5.49
C LEU A 38 -6.92 -4.13 -4.44
N LEU A 39 -7.91 -4.32 -3.57
CA LEU A 39 -7.90 -5.42 -2.61
C LEU A 39 -8.06 -6.78 -3.32
N ASP A 40 -8.94 -6.87 -4.33
CA ASP A 40 -9.02 -8.04 -5.21
C ASP A 40 -7.65 -8.34 -5.86
N GLY A 41 -6.96 -7.30 -6.32
CA GLY A 41 -5.65 -7.40 -6.97
C GLY A 41 -4.56 -7.91 -6.04
N TYR A 42 -4.61 -7.51 -4.76
CA TYR A 42 -3.78 -8.07 -3.70
C TYR A 42 -4.03 -9.58 -3.55
N HIS A 43 -5.28 -10.00 -3.38
CA HIS A 43 -5.62 -11.41 -3.19
C HIS A 43 -5.22 -12.28 -4.38
N VAL A 44 -5.47 -11.80 -5.60
CA VAL A 44 -5.05 -12.49 -6.83
C VAL A 44 -3.53 -12.63 -6.87
N GLY A 45 -2.77 -11.57 -6.58
CA GLY A 45 -1.30 -11.64 -6.58
C GLY A 45 -0.75 -12.61 -5.52
N MET A 46 -1.38 -12.66 -4.34
CA MET A 46 -1.04 -13.63 -3.30
C MET A 46 -1.32 -15.08 -3.74
N GLN A 47 -2.45 -15.32 -4.43
CA GLN A 47 -2.84 -16.64 -4.93
C GLN A 47 -1.96 -17.14 -6.07
N THR A 48 -1.55 -16.25 -6.98
CA THR A 48 -0.73 -16.59 -8.16
C THR A 48 0.77 -16.54 -7.88
N GLY A 49 1.19 -16.07 -6.71
CA GLY A 49 2.60 -15.91 -6.34
C GLY A 49 3.24 -14.63 -6.91
N ASN A 50 2.46 -13.73 -7.53
CA ASN A 50 2.91 -12.40 -7.93
C ASN A 50 2.93 -11.46 -6.70
N ILE A 51 3.90 -11.69 -5.82
CA ILE A 51 4.02 -11.03 -4.52
C ILE A 51 4.29 -9.54 -4.65
N GLU A 52 5.12 -9.12 -5.63
CA GLU A 52 5.42 -7.72 -5.85
C GLU A 52 4.14 -6.94 -6.17
N SER A 53 3.37 -7.39 -7.15
CA SER A 53 2.12 -6.74 -7.52
C SER A 53 1.05 -6.85 -6.43
N ALA A 54 1.04 -7.92 -5.64
CA ALA A 54 0.19 -7.97 -4.46
C ALA A 54 0.51 -6.82 -3.50
N MET A 55 1.78 -6.61 -3.14
CA MET A 55 2.16 -5.56 -2.20
C MET A 55 1.94 -4.15 -2.75
N ILE A 56 2.12 -3.93 -4.06
CA ILE A 56 1.78 -2.65 -4.68
C ILE A 56 0.27 -2.40 -4.67
N ASN A 57 -0.56 -3.41 -4.97
CA ASN A 57 -2.01 -3.32 -4.84
C ASN A 57 -2.43 -2.95 -3.41
N ALA A 58 -1.85 -3.60 -2.40
CA ALA A 58 -2.09 -3.27 -0.98
C ALA A 58 -1.69 -1.83 -0.65
N TYR A 59 -0.53 -1.38 -1.13
CA TYR A 59 -0.09 0.01 -0.97
C TYR A 59 -1.10 1.00 -1.56
N CYS A 60 -1.56 0.78 -2.79
CA CYS A 60 -2.56 1.62 -3.44
C CYS A 60 -3.90 1.60 -2.68
N PHE A 61 -4.35 0.42 -2.21
CA PHE A 61 -5.57 0.28 -1.41
C PHE A 61 -5.50 1.12 -0.11
N LEU A 62 -4.40 1.03 0.62
CA LEU A 62 -4.21 1.74 1.89
C LEU A 62 -4.08 3.25 1.69
N THR A 63 -3.37 3.67 0.64
CA THR A 63 -3.23 5.08 0.28
C THR A 63 -4.59 5.68 -0.10
N ASN A 64 -5.35 4.98 -0.93
CA ASN A 64 -6.69 5.40 -1.33
C ASN A 64 -7.66 5.41 -0.13
N SER A 65 -7.53 4.44 0.78
CA SER A 65 -8.33 4.38 2.02
C SER A 65 -8.07 5.60 2.91
N PHE A 66 -6.81 6.01 3.02
CA PHE A 66 -6.42 7.21 3.75
C PHE A 66 -7.02 8.48 3.11
N ILE A 67 -6.89 8.62 1.79
CA ILE A 67 -7.39 9.79 1.04
C ILE A 67 -8.92 9.90 1.13
N LEU A 68 -9.64 8.78 1.13
CA LEU A 68 -11.10 8.76 1.29
C LEU A 68 -11.56 9.15 2.71
N GLY A 69 -10.65 9.28 3.67
CA GLY A 69 -11.00 9.60 5.05
C GLY A 69 -11.70 8.44 5.77
N ARG A 70 -11.34 7.19 5.45
CA ARG A 70 -11.82 6.03 6.22
C ARG A 70 -11.43 6.16 7.69
N ASN A 71 -12.16 5.45 8.55
CA ASN A 71 -11.90 5.46 9.99
C ASN A 71 -10.42 5.16 10.29
N LEU A 72 -9.76 6.08 10.98
CA LEU A 72 -8.31 6.00 11.22
C LEU A 72 -7.91 4.80 12.06
N ALA A 73 -8.75 4.37 13.01
CA ALA A 73 -8.45 3.22 13.87
C ALA A 73 -8.49 1.91 13.07
N GLU A 74 -9.48 1.75 12.19
CA GLU A 74 -9.57 0.62 11.27
C GLU A 74 -8.39 0.61 10.29
N LEU A 75 -8.11 1.77 9.69
CA LEU A 75 -7.02 1.91 8.75
C LEU A 75 -5.66 1.63 9.40
N LYS A 76 -5.45 1.98 10.67
CA LYS A 76 -4.24 1.64 11.41
C LYS A 76 -4.02 0.14 11.51
N VAL A 77 -5.08 -0.63 11.77
CA VAL A 77 -5.01 -2.10 11.86
C VAL A 77 -4.66 -2.69 10.49
N GLU A 78 -5.30 -2.22 9.42
CA GLU A 78 -4.99 -2.66 8.05
C GLU A 78 -3.54 -2.34 7.68
N LEU A 79 -3.12 -1.09 7.89
CA LEU A 79 -1.77 -0.63 7.64
C LEU A 79 -0.73 -1.50 8.37
N ASP A 80 -0.93 -1.81 9.65
CA ASP A 80 -0.02 -2.64 10.42
C ASP A 80 0.05 -4.07 9.88
N SER A 81 -1.09 -4.63 9.51
CA SER A 81 -1.20 -5.99 8.98
C SER A 81 -0.47 -6.14 7.65
N PHE A 82 -0.78 -5.27 6.68
CA PHE A 82 -0.10 -5.25 5.39
C PHE A 82 1.38 -4.88 5.54
N GLY A 83 1.72 -3.97 6.45
CA GLY A 83 3.10 -3.62 6.75
C GLY A 83 3.93 -4.81 7.24
N LYS A 84 3.36 -5.66 8.10
CA LYS A 84 3.99 -6.93 8.52
C LYS A 84 4.15 -7.90 7.36
N SER A 85 3.11 -8.05 6.54
CA SER A 85 3.17 -8.90 5.35
C SER A 85 4.28 -8.45 4.38
N MET A 86 4.44 -7.15 4.14
CA MET A 86 5.52 -6.63 3.31
C MET A 86 6.92 -6.99 3.84
N VAL A 87 7.11 -7.01 5.16
CA VAL A 87 8.38 -7.46 5.76
C VAL A 87 8.58 -8.96 5.61
N GLU A 88 7.55 -9.76 5.90
CA GLU A 88 7.56 -11.22 5.77
C GLU A 88 7.95 -11.67 4.35
N TYR A 89 7.41 -11.00 3.34
CA TYR A 89 7.67 -11.27 1.93
C TYR A 89 8.87 -10.50 1.35
N LYS A 90 9.67 -9.85 2.18
CA LYS A 90 10.88 -9.08 1.80
C LYS A 90 10.61 -7.96 0.80
N GLN A 91 9.40 -7.41 0.77
CA GLN A 91 8.99 -6.31 -0.11
C GLN A 91 9.29 -4.96 0.55
N MET A 92 10.57 -4.68 0.75
CA MET A 92 11.02 -3.49 1.49
C MET A 92 10.70 -2.18 0.77
N SER A 93 10.68 -2.15 -0.56
CA SER A 93 10.26 -0.97 -1.32
C SER A 93 8.80 -0.59 -1.01
N ALA A 94 7.87 -1.55 -1.05
CA ALA A 94 6.48 -1.33 -0.66
C ALA A 94 6.34 -0.93 0.81
N ARG A 95 7.15 -1.55 1.70
CA ARG A 95 7.20 -1.21 3.13
C ARG A 95 7.60 0.24 3.37
N LYS A 96 8.59 0.75 2.65
CA LYS A 96 9.02 2.16 2.74
C LYS A 96 7.93 3.10 2.27
N MET A 97 7.25 2.78 1.18
CA MET A 97 6.18 3.62 0.63
C MET A 97 4.98 3.77 1.59
N ILE A 98 4.58 2.71 2.29
CA ILE A 98 3.41 2.77 3.19
C ILE A 98 3.73 3.43 4.55
N ARG A 99 5.01 3.45 4.96
CA ARG A 99 5.42 3.90 6.29
C ARG A 99 5.05 5.34 6.62
N PRO A 100 5.19 6.33 5.72
CA PRO A 100 4.73 7.70 5.98
C PRO A 100 3.25 7.76 6.36
N ILE A 101 2.39 7.02 5.65
CA ILE A 101 0.94 6.97 5.91
C ILE A 101 0.66 6.35 7.28
N GLN A 102 1.32 5.23 7.61
CA GLN A 102 1.26 4.63 8.95
C GLN A 102 1.57 5.61 10.08
N LEU A 103 2.60 6.42 9.89
CA LEU A 103 3.05 7.38 10.89
C LEU A 103 2.06 8.52 11.04
N VAL A 104 1.56 9.07 9.93
CA VAL A 104 0.52 10.09 9.93
C VAL A 104 -0.73 9.58 10.64
N VAL A 105 -1.23 8.39 10.29
CA VAL A 105 -2.40 7.78 10.94
C VAL A 105 -2.18 7.60 12.45
N SER A 106 -1.00 7.13 12.86
CA SER A 106 -0.66 6.99 14.28
C SER A 106 -0.69 8.32 15.01
N ASN A 107 -0.11 9.36 14.41
CA ASN A 107 -0.03 10.69 15.02
C ASN A 107 -1.41 11.35 15.13
N LEU A 108 -2.28 11.16 14.14
CA LEU A 108 -3.66 11.66 14.15
C LEU A 108 -4.51 10.96 15.22
N LEU A 109 -4.26 9.68 15.51
CA LEU A 109 -4.99 8.92 16.54
C LEU A 109 -4.60 9.34 17.98
N ILE A 110 -3.36 9.76 18.20
CA ILE A 110 -2.85 10.11 19.54
C ILE A 110 -3.28 11.53 19.98
N SER A 111 -3.87 12.34 19.07
CA SER A 111 -4.30 13.72 19.35
C SER A 111 -3.16 14.58 19.94
N ASN A 112 -2.05 14.70 19.21
CA ASN A 112 -0.95 15.59 19.57
C ASN A 112 -1.15 16.99 18.98
N ASP A 113 -0.72 18.02 19.72
CA ASP A 113 -0.82 19.44 19.32
C ASP A 113 -0.08 19.76 17.99
N CYS A 114 0.87 18.92 17.57
CA CYS A 114 1.56 19.01 16.28
C CYS A 114 1.82 17.61 15.69
N PRO A 115 0.89 17.03 14.90
CA PRO A 115 1.03 15.69 14.32
C PRO A 115 2.20 15.53 13.33
N SER A 116 2.77 16.62 12.81
CA SER A 116 3.87 16.62 11.84
C SER A 116 5.26 16.43 12.45
N LEU A 117 5.45 16.71 13.75
CA LEU A 117 6.77 16.79 14.37
C LEU A 117 7.30 15.45 14.92
N ILE A 118 6.41 14.55 15.34
CA ILE A 118 6.81 13.33 16.06
C ILE A 118 7.33 12.23 15.11
N GLY A 119 7.06 12.37 13.81
CA GLY A 119 7.36 11.34 12.82
C GLY A 119 8.56 11.60 11.89
N ALA A 120 8.79 12.84 11.48
CA ALA A 120 9.80 13.18 10.48
C ALA A 120 11.23 12.78 10.91
N GLN A 121 11.54 12.96 12.20
CA GLN A 121 12.85 12.60 12.78
C GLN A 121 13.14 11.09 12.71
N ASN A 122 12.12 10.23 12.77
CA ASN A 122 12.32 8.77 12.71
C ASN A 122 12.48 8.26 11.26
N ILE A 123 11.91 8.98 10.28
CA ILE A 123 12.06 8.63 8.85
C ILE A 123 13.47 9.02 8.38
N GLU A 124 13.93 10.23 8.69
CA GLU A 124 15.27 10.69 8.31
C GLU A 124 16.39 9.84 8.94
N MET A 125 16.25 9.46 10.21
CA MET A 125 17.26 8.66 10.91
C MET A 125 17.40 7.23 10.35
N GLU A 126 16.34 6.66 9.77
CA GLU A 126 16.40 5.32 9.17
C GLU A 126 16.87 5.33 7.72
N ASP A 127 16.51 6.34 6.92
CA ASP A 127 17.09 6.53 5.58
C ASP A 127 18.62 6.67 5.67
N LEU A 128 19.12 7.32 6.72
CA LEU A 128 20.54 7.41 7.03
C LEU A 128 21.16 6.07 7.44
N LEU A 129 20.44 5.22 8.17
CA LEU A 129 20.90 3.87 8.58
C LEU A 129 20.94 2.89 7.41
N GLU A 130 19.99 3.00 6.49
CA GLU A 130 19.91 2.14 5.31
C GLU A 130 20.99 2.46 4.28
N GLN A 131 21.26 3.76 4.05
CA GLN A 131 22.43 4.20 3.27
C GLN A 131 23.76 3.77 3.89
N ALA A 132 23.81 3.60 5.22
CA ALA A 132 24.99 3.10 5.91
C ALA A 132 25.16 1.58 5.82
N THR A 133 24.09 0.83 5.53
CA THR A 133 24.13 -0.64 5.38
C THR A 133 24.39 -1.07 3.94
N ASP A 134 23.91 -0.32 2.95
CA ASP A 134 24.20 -0.56 1.51
C ASP A 134 25.64 -0.21 1.08
N ARG A 135 26.44 0.41 1.96
CA ARG A 135 27.85 0.78 1.71
C ARG A 135 28.87 -0.28 2.18
N LYS A 136 28.43 -1.49 2.56
CA LYS A 136 29.30 -2.63 2.92
C LYS A 136 29.18 -3.75 1.90
#